data_AF-A0A7D9K549-F1
#
_entry.id   AF-A0A7D9K549-F1
#
_cell.length_a   1.000
_cell.length_b   1.000
_cell.length_c   1.000
_cell.angle_alpha   90.00
_cell.angle_beta   90.00
_cell.angle_gamma   90.00
#
_symmetry.space_group_name_H-M   'P 1'
#
loop_
_entity.id
_entity.type
_entity.pdbx_description
1 polymer ?
#
loop_
_entity_poly.entity_id
_entity_poly.type
_entity_poly.pdbx_seq_one_letter_code
_entity_poly.pdbx_strand_id
1 'polypeptide(L)'
;MIRNAHRKDRVDRKKSERTAILQSLADKVQWFKDHIKPEEKNCSIQDVHNLINVYFKRFDAELEQLRIGEKIKGRQQQAGAKFSRENNIKMILERERQVYESSGFGKLR
;
A
#
# COMPACT_ATOMS: atom_id res chain seq x y z
N MET A 1 22.01 23.44 -25.12
CA MET A 1 21.19 23.61 -23.89
C MET A 1 20.07 22.58 -23.78
N ILE A 2 19.27 22.34 -24.83
CA ILE A 2 18.11 21.42 -24.82
C ILE A 2 18.46 19.95 -24.46
N ARG A 3 19.56 19.39 -25.01
CA ARG A 3 19.98 18.00 -24.68
C ARG A 3 20.32 17.79 -23.21
N ASN A 4 20.97 18.78 -22.58
CA ASN A 4 21.35 18.71 -21.16
C ASN A 4 20.10 18.81 -20.27
N ALA A 5 19.11 19.61 -20.65
CA ALA A 5 17.82 19.69 -19.97
C ALA A 5 17.06 18.35 -20.02
N HIS A 6 16.94 17.72 -21.19
CA HIS A 6 16.31 16.40 -21.30
C HIS A 6 17.07 15.28 -20.58
N ARG A 7 18.40 15.37 -20.51
CA ARG A 7 19.20 14.42 -19.71
C ARG A 7 18.90 14.61 -18.22
N LYS A 8 18.87 15.85 -17.74
CA LYS A 8 18.57 16.18 -16.35
C LYS A 8 17.16 15.72 -15.96
N ASP A 9 16.15 16.00 -16.78
CA ASP A 9 14.77 15.56 -16.58
C ASP A 9 14.65 14.04 -16.43
N ARG A 10 15.30 13.26 -17.33
CA ARG A 10 15.32 11.80 -17.23
C ARG A 10 15.97 11.28 -15.95
N VAL A 11 17.04 11.93 -15.50
CA VAL A 11 17.74 11.55 -14.26
C VAL A 11 16.88 11.89 -13.04
N ASP A 12 16.30 13.08 -13.01
CA ASP A 12 15.48 13.54 -11.89
C ASP A 12 14.20 12.69 -11.79
N ARG A 13 13.58 12.32 -12.92
CA ARG A 13 12.46 11.37 -12.95
C ARG A 13 12.83 10.01 -12.34
N LYS A 14 13.97 9.42 -12.75
CA LYS A 14 14.44 8.14 -12.18
C LYS A 14 14.70 8.23 -10.67
N LYS A 15 15.21 9.38 -10.19
CA LYS A 15 15.41 9.61 -8.75
C LYS A 15 14.08 9.69 -8.01
N SER A 16 13.10 10.41 -8.56
CA SER A 16 11.76 10.50 -7.98
C SER A 16 11.07 9.13 -7.92
N GLU A 17 11.13 8.35 -9.00
CA GLU A 17 10.61 6.98 -9.03
C GLU A 17 11.26 6.09 -7.96
N ARG A 18 12.59 6.13 -7.84
CA ARG A 18 13.32 5.37 -6.81
C ARG A 18 12.94 5.81 -5.40
N THR A 19 12.80 7.11 -5.18
CA THR A 19 12.41 7.69 -3.88
C THR A 19 11.02 7.21 -3.49
N ALA A 20 10.06 7.20 -4.42
CA ALA A 20 8.70 6.72 -4.18
C ALA A 20 8.68 5.22 -3.79
N ILE A 21 9.49 4.39 -4.46
CA ILE A 21 9.61 2.96 -4.13
C ILE A 21 10.17 2.78 -2.71
N LEU A 22 11.25 3.49 -2.39
CA LEU A 22 11.89 3.40 -1.07
C LEU A 22 10.97 3.91 0.03
N GLN A 23 10.24 5.01 -0.21
CA GLN A 23 9.27 5.54 0.74
C GLN A 23 8.17 4.53 1.02
N SER A 24 7.60 3.91 -0.03
CA SER A 24 6.56 2.89 0.15
C SER A 24 7.04 1.68 0.95
N LEU A 25 8.31 1.27 0.77
CA LEU A 25 8.91 0.21 1.57
C LEU A 25 9.13 0.65 3.03
N ALA A 26 9.61 1.88 3.24
CA ALA A 26 9.82 2.43 4.57
C ALA A 26 8.50 2.53 5.34
N ASP A 27 7.43 3.02 4.71
CA ASP A 27 6.10 3.12 5.30
C ASP A 27 5.57 1.73 5.71
N LYS A 28 5.78 0.72 4.86
CA LYS A 28 5.41 -0.67 5.17
C LYS A 28 6.17 -1.20 6.38
N VAL A 29 7.50 -1.05 6.41
CA VAL A 29 8.35 -1.50 7.52
C VAL A 29 7.97 -0.79 8.82
N GLN A 30 7.74 0.53 8.73
CA GLN A 30 7.34 1.35 9.87
C GLN A 30 5.99 0.88 10.43
N TRP A 31 5.00 0.62 9.57
CA TRP A 31 3.72 0.08 10.00
C TRP A 31 3.88 -1.22 10.79
N PHE A 32 4.67 -2.19 10.29
CA PHE A 32 4.89 -3.44 11.02
C PHE A 32 5.59 -3.21 12.35
N LYS A 33 6.61 -2.36 12.38
CA LYS A 33 7.32 -2.00 13.61
C LYS A 33 6.37 -1.44 14.67
N ASP A 34 5.44 -0.58 14.28
CA ASP A 34 4.49 0.07 15.20
C ASP A 34 3.37 -0.87 15.69
N HIS A 35 3.15 -1.99 14.99
CA HIS A 35 2.11 -2.97 15.32
C HIS A 35 2.66 -4.29 15.90
N ILE A 36 3.98 -4.41 16.03
CA ILE A 36 4.63 -5.50 16.76
C ILE A 36 4.76 -5.07 18.22
N LYS A 37 4.34 -5.93 19.14
CA LYS A 37 4.53 -5.75 20.58
C LYS A 37 5.99 -6.03 20.97
N PRO A 38 6.77 -5.03 21.42
CA PRO A 38 8.17 -5.23 21.75
C PRO A 38 8.41 -6.23 22.90
N GLU A 39 7.41 -6.42 23.75
CA GLU A 39 7.45 -7.28 24.94
C GLU A 39 7.28 -8.78 24.64
N GLU A 40 6.76 -9.16 23.47
CA GLU A 40 6.55 -10.56 23.09
C GLU A 40 7.86 -11.15 22.54
N LYS A 41 8.60 -11.87 23.40
CA LYS A 41 9.87 -12.53 23.04
C LYS A 41 9.73 -13.66 22.02
N ASN A 42 8.52 -14.20 21.86
CA ASN A 42 8.21 -15.29 20.95
C ASN A 42 7.06 -14.87 20.05
N CYS A 43 7.24 -15.00 18.74
CA CYS A 43 6.20 -14.79 17.75
C CYS A 43 5.88 -16.13 17.10
N SER A 44 4.65 -16.63 17.27
CA SER A 44 4.23 -17.84 16.58
C SER A 44 3.93 -17.55 15.11
N ILE A 45 3.89 -18.59 14.28
CA ILE A 45 3.46 -18.48 12.88
C ILE A 45 2.05 -17.88 12.81
N GLN A 46 1.17 -18.24 13.75
CA GLN A 46 -0.19 -17.70 13.83
C GLN A 46 -0.20 -16.19 14.14
N ASP A 47 0.71 -15.72 14.98
CA ASP A 47 0.83 -14.28 15.30
C ASP A 47 1.27 -13.48 14.07
N VAL A 48 2.22 -14.02 13.29
CA VAL A 48 2.63 -13.44 12.00
C VAL A 48 1.43 -13.37 11.04
N HIS A 49 0.65 -14.44 10.93
CA HIS A 49 -0.55 -14.46 10.10
C HIS A 49 -1.58 -13.42 10.54
N ASN A 50 -1.81 -13.30 11.85
CA ASN A 50 -2.73 -12.32 12.41
C ASN A 50 -2.26 -10.90 12.10
N LEU A 51 -0.97 -10.61 12.30
CA LEU A 51 -0.38 -9.31 12.00
C LEU A 51 -0.49 -8.93 10.52
N ILE A 52 -0.20 -9.87 9.61
CA ILE A 52 -0.36 -9.68 8.16
C ILE A 52 -1.84 -9.44 7.80
N ASN A 53 -2.78 -10.15 8.42
CA ASN A 53 -4.21 -9.91 8.20
C ASN A 53 -4.65 -8.52 8.65
N VAL A 54 -4.13 -8.03 9.79
CA VAL A 54 -4.38 -6.64 10.23
C VAL A 54 -3.78 -5.65 9.22
N TYR A 55 -2.58 -5.94 8.70
CA TYR A 55 -1.96 -5.10 7.67
C TYR A 55 -2.77 -5.04 6.38
N PHE A 56 -3.41 -6.13 5.94
CA PHE A 56 -4.31 -6.11 4.78
C PHE A 56 -5.57 -5.27 5.00
N LYS A 57 -6.02 -5.13 6.25
CA LYS A 57 -7.20 -4.33 6.61
C LYS A 57 -6.88 -2.85 6.87
N ARG A 58 -5.63 -2.42 6.72
CA ARG A 58 -5.20 -1.05 7.02
C ARG A 58 -5.93 0.04 6.21
N PHE A 59 -6.51 -0.33 5.06
CA PHE A 59 -7.26 0.59 4.22
C PHE A 59 -8.78 0.46 4.38
N ASP A 60 -9.30 -0.41 5.26
CA ASP A 60 -10.74 -0.66 5.39
C ASP A 60 -11.52 0.63 5.71
N ALA A 61 -10.99 1.46 6.62
CA ALA A 61 -11.60 2.74 6.97
C ALA A 61 -11.60 3.73 5.79
N GLU A 62 -10.51 3.80 5.01
CA GLU A 62 -10.42 4.66 3.83
C GLU A 62 -11.36 4.18 2.72
N LEU A 63 -11.41 2.87 2.47
CA LEU A 63 -12.32 2.26 1.49
C LEU A 63 -13.79 2.50 1.87
N GLU A 64 -14.14 2.40 3.14
CA GLU A 64 -15.50 2.66 3.59
C GLU A 64 -15.88 4.15 3.43
N GLN A 65 -14.97 5.08 3.73
CA GLN A 65 -15.16 6.51 3.49
C GLN A 65 -15.37 6.83 2.00
N LEU A 66 -14.62 6.17 1.12
CA LEU A 66 -14.78 6.30 -0.32
C LEU A 66 -16.17 5.80 -0.76
N ARG A 67 -16.59 4.63 -0.28
CA ARG A 67 -17.90 4.01 -0.56
C ARG A 67 -19.10 4.85 -0.10
N ILE A 68 -19.05 5.39 1.12
CA ILE A 68 -20.14 6.26 1.65
C ILE A 68 -20.29 7.53 0.80
N GLY A 69 -19.16 8.10 0.36
CA GLY A 69 -19.16 9.31 -0.46
C GLY A 69 -19.81 9.13 -1.84
N GLU A 70 -19.82 7.92 -2.40
CA GLU A 70 -20.50 7.61 -3.65
C GLU A 70 -22.03 7.62 -3.49
N LYS A 71 -22.53 7.04 -2.40
CA LYS A 71 -23.98 6.94 -2.12
C LYS A 71 -24.64 8.30 -1.88
N ILE A 72 -23.88 9.30 -1.42
CA ILE A 72 -24.39 10.62 -1.03
C ILE A 72 -24.38 11.63 -2.20
N LYS A 73 -23.53 11.44 -3.23
CA LYS A 73 -23.34 12.42 -4.30
C LYS A 73 -23.74 11.87 -5.67
N GLY A 74 -25.00 12.08 -6.06
CA GLY A 74 -25.51 11.83 -7.42
C GLY A 74 -24.96 12.76 -8.51
N ARG A 75 -23.69 13.21 -8.47
CA ARG A 75 -23.11 14.11 -9.49
C ARG A 75 -21.68 13.75 -9.90
N GLN A 76 -21.54 13.62 -11.21
CA GLN A 76 -20.57 12.89 -12.03
C GLN A 76 -19.14 13.46 -12.11
N GLN A 77 -18.81 14.55 -11.40
CA GLN A 77 -17.54 15.29 -11.61
C GLN A 77 -16.45 15.09 -10.54
N GLN A 78 -16.79 14.65 -9.33
CA GLN A 78 -15.79 14.27 -8.29
C GLN A 78 -15.50 12.75 -8.27
N ALA A 79 -16.11 11.98 -9.16
CA ALA A 79 -15.98 10.53 -9.21
C ALA A 79 -14.58 10.07 -9.68
N GLY A 80 -13.94 10.80 -10.60
CA GLY A 80 -12.69 10.34 -11.24
C GLY A 80 -11.49 10.18 -10.29
N ALA A 81 -11.26 11.13 -9.38
CA ALA A 81 -10.15 11.06 -8.43
C ALA A 81 -10.37 10.01 -7.34
N LYS A 82 -11.62 9.83 -6.88
CA LYS A 82 -12.00 8.80 -5.90
C LYS A 82 -11.90 7.39 -6.49
N PHE A 83 -12.42 7.20 -7.69
CA PHE A 83 -12.31 5.95 -8.44
C PHE A 83 -10.84 5.56 -8.66
N SER A 84 -9.98 6.54 -8.96
CA SER A 84 -8.54 6.32 -9.07
C SER A 84 -7.93 5.85 -7.75
N ARG A 85 -8.24 6.50 -6.63
CA ARG A 85 -7.70 6.11 -5.32
C ARG A 85 -8.17 4.73 -4.88
N GLU A 86 -9.47 4.45 -5.01
CA GLU A 86 -10.03 3.14 -4.66
C GLU A 86 -9.39 2.01 -5.48
N ASN A 87 -9.26 2.19 -6.80
CA ASN A 87 -8.61 1.21 -7.67
C ASN A 87 -7.13 1.03 -7.31
N ASN A 88 -6.43 2.10 -6.98
CA ASN A 88 -5.03 2.01 -6.54
C ASN A 88 -4.90 1.21 -5.24
N ILE A 89 -5.77 1.43 -4.26
CA ILE A 89 -5.80 0.66 -3.01
C ILE A 89 -6.06 -0.82 -3.31
N LYS A 90 -7.08 -1.13 -4.11
CA LYS A 90 -7.42 -2.50 -4.49
C LYS A 90 -6.26 -3.20 -5.19
N MET A 91 -5.60 -2.52 -6.14
CA MET A 91 -4.45 -3.05 -6.86
C MET A 91 -3.26 -3.33 -5.92
N ILE A 92 -3.01 -2.45 -4.96
CA ILE A 92 -1.98 -2.65 -3.93
C ILE A 92 -2.29 -3.89 -3.09
N LEU A 93 -3.51 -3.99 -2.56
CA LEU A 93 -3.93 -5.11 -1.71
C LEU A 93 -3.88 -6.45 -2.46
N GLU A 94 -4.33 -6.47 -3.71
CA GLU A 94 -4.27 -7.66 -4.56
C GLU A 94 -2.84 -8.13 -4.75
N ARG A 95 -1.93 -7.21 -5.11
CA ARG A 95 -0.51 -7.54 -5.27
C ARG A 95 0.12 -8.05 -3.98
N GLU A 96 -0.17 -7.42 -2.85
CA GLU A 96 0.39 -7.84 -1.56
C GLU A 96 -0.15 -9.19 -1.12
N ARG A 97 -1.43 -9.48 -1.38
CA ARG A 97 -2.06 -10.79 -1.15
C ARG A 97 -1.40 -11.87 -2.00
N GLN A 98 -1.23 -11.62 -3.30
CA GLN A 98 -0.55 -12.56 -4.20
C GLN A 98 0.88 -12.88 -3.73
N VAL A 99 1.65 -11.86 -3.31
CA VAL A 99 3.01 -12.06 -2.76
C VAL A 99 2.96 -12.91 -1.50
N TYR A 100 2.02 -12.64 -0.59
CA TYR A 100 1.88 -13.38 0.64
C TYR A 100 1.46 -14.84 0.41
N GLU A 101 0.46 -15.09 -0.45
CA GLU A 101 -0.03 -16.44 -0.77
C GLU A 101 1.01 -17.28 -1.50
N SER A 102 1.81 -16.66 -2.38
CA SER A 102 2.91 -17.34 -3.06
C SER A 102 4.15 -17.55 -2.18
N SER A 103 4.27 -16.80 -1.08
CA SER A 103 5.38 -16.92 -0.14
C SER A 103 5.30 -18.21 0.69
N GLY A 104 6.42 -18.62 1.29
CA GLY A 104 6.44 -19.75 2.23
C GLY A 104 5.50 -19.57 3.41
N PHE A 105 5.31 -18.33 3.90
CA PHE A 105 4.38 -18.04 4.98
C PHE A 105 2.93 -18.36 4.59
N GLY A 106 2.47 -17.92 3.41
CA GLY A 106 1.11 -18.20 2.96
C GLY A 106 0.78 -19.70 2.81
N LYS A 107 1.79 -20.54 2.61
CA LYS A 107 1.66 -22.00 2.50
C LYS A 107 1.66 -22.74 3.84
N LEU A 108 1.99 -22.07 4.94
CA LEU A 108 2.07 -22.63 6.30
C LEU A 108 0.81 -22.34 7.14
N ARG A 109 -0.25 -21.83 6.50
CA ARG A 109 -1.52 -21.46 7.14
C ARG A 109 -2.38 -22.68 7.45
#